data_AF-A0A1H9DZ52-F1
#
_entry.id   AF-A0A1H9DZ52-F1
#
_cell.length_a   1.000
_cell.length_b   1.000
_cell.length_c   1.000
_cell.angle_alpha   90.00
_cell.angle_beta   90.00
_cell.angle_gamma   90.00
#
_symmetry.space_group_name_H-M   'P 1'
#
loop_
_entity.id
_entity.type
_entity.pdbx_description
1 polymer ?
#
loop_
_entity_poly.entity_id
_entity_poly.type
_entity_poly.pdbx_seq_one_letter_code
_entity_poly.pdbx_strand_id
1 'polypeptide(L)'
;MKNRIVQIVILFLGVFGFAQQDPHYTQYMYNMSVMNPAYAGSKENLSMGLLYRKQWVEIEDAPTTATFFGHSPVGKNVGLGLSVVSDKIGPVEENNVYADFSYTLKLGGEHKLALGIKSGLTLHNVDLLSEVYNTLPDPQDGVFGQDVSNSYFNFGTGAFYYTDKYYLGVSVPNMLKAKHLDFDGRSYGNESSHYFFTGGYVFDINQSVKFKPFFMVKS
;
A
#
# COMPACT_ATOMS: atom_id res chain seq x y z
N MET A 1 -28.42 -27.56 11.53
CA MET A 1 -28.34 -26.58 10.42
C MET A 1 -27.14 -25.63 10.53
N LYS A 2 -26.84 -25.08 11.72
CA LYS A 2 -25.68 -24.18 11.97
C LYS A 2 -24.32 -24.74 11.51
N ASN A 3 -24.07 -26.04 11.70
CA ASN A 3 -22.78 -26.68 11.36
C ASN A 3 -22.57 -26.89 9.86
N ARG A 4 -23.64 -27.00 9.06
CA ARG A 4 -23.53 -27.17 7.60
C ARG A 4 -23.19 -25.86 6.88
N ILE A 5 -23.64 -24.72 7.43
CA ILE A 5 -23.29 -23.39 6.92
C ILE A 5 -21.79 -23.13 7.10
N VAL A 6 -21.23 -23.48 8.26
CA VAL A 6 -19.78 -23.34 8.54
C VAL A 6 -18.95 -24.19 7.57
N GLN A 7 -19.39 -25.41 7.27
CA GLN A 7 -18.71 -26.30 6.33
C GLN A 7 -18.75 -25.78 4.88
N ILE A 8 -19.87 -25.20 4.44
CA ILE A 8 -20.00 -24.61 3.10
C ILE A 8 -19.13 -23.34 2.97
N VAL A 9 -19.05 -22.51 4.01
CA VAL A 9 -18.18 -21.32 4.04
C VAL A 9 -16.70 -21.72 3.96
N ILE A 10 -16.28 -22.78 4.66
CA ILE A 10 -14.90 -23.29 4.60
C ILE A 10 -14.57 -23.86 3.22
N LEU A 11 -15.53 -24.51 2.53
CA LEU A 11 -15.30 -25.07 1.20
C LEU A 11 -15.12 -24.00 0.11
N PHE A 12 -15.79 -22.86 0.23
CA PHE A 12 -15.67 -21.75 -0.73
C PHE A 12 -14.38 -20.93 -0.57
N LEU A 13 -13.70 -21.01 0.58
CA LEU A 13 -12.45 -20.28 0.83
C LEU A 13 -11.24 -20.85 0.06
N GLY A 14 -11.34 -22.05 -0.51
CA GLY A 14 -10.20 -22.76 -1.12
C GLY A 14 -9.98 -22.61 -2.63
N VAL A 15 -10.83 -21.86 -3.35
CA VAL A 15 -10.91 -21.99 -4.84
C VAL A 15 -10.26 -20.83 -5.61
N PHE A 16 -9.66 -19.84 -4.95
CA PHE A 16 -9.08 -18.67 -5.64
C PHE A 16 -7.59 -18.51 -5.33
N GLY A 17 -6.75 -19.30 -6.00
CA GLY A 17 -5.30 -19.12 -6.04
C GLY A 17 -4.87 -18.57 -7.40
N PHE A 18 -4.80 -17.24 -7.53
CA PHE A 18 -4.08 -16.61 -8.64
C PHE A 18 -2.64 -16.39 -8.21
N ALA A 19 -1.73 -17.21 -8.75
CA ALA A 19 -0.29 -17.07 -8.56
C ALA A 19 0.24 -16.00 -9.53
N GLN A 20 0.13 -14.72 -9.15
CA GLN A 20 0.91 -13.63 -9.72
C GLN A 20 1.53 -12.87 -8.56
N GLN A 21 2.85 -12.76 -8.56
CA GLN A 21 3.63 -12.26 -7.43
C GLN A 21 4.08 -10.83 -7.72
N ASP A 22 3.20 -9.87 -7.46
CA ASP A 22 3.63 -8.50 -7.19
C ASP A 22 4.19 -8.42 -5.75
N PRO A 23 5.06 -7.45 -5.42
CA PRO A 23 5.58 -7.29 -4.07
C PRO A 23 4.47 -7.31 -3.01
N HIS A 24 4.55 -8.28 -2.11
CA HIS A 24 3.62 -8.44 -1.00
C HIS A 24 3.98 -7.49 0.14
N TYR A 25 3.10 -6.53 0.43
CA TYR A 25 3.15 -5.73 1.66
C TYR A 25 2.65 -6.56 2.86
N THR A 26 3.47 -7.44 3.41
CA THR A 26 3.12 -8.30 4.56
C THR A 26 2.92 -7.54 5.88
N GLN A 27 3.15 -6.22 5.91
CA GLN A 27 3.10 -5.36 7.11
C GLN A 27 2.00 -4.27 7.06
N TYR A 28 1.07 -4.34 6.11
CA TYR A 28 0.04 -3.31 5.87
C TYR A 28 -0.76 -2.90 7.11
N MET A 29 -0.90 -3.80 8.09
CA MET A 29 -1.61 -3.53 9.35
C MET A 29 -1.04 -2.35 10.12
N TYR A 30 0.27 -2.12 10.01
CA TYR A 30 0.97 -1.08 10.73
C TYR A 30 0.92 0.28 10.02
N ASN A 31 0.59 0.29 8.72
CA ASN A 31 0.68 1.46 7.84
C ASN A 31 -0.64 1.74 7.09
N MET A 32 -1.79 1.60 7.75
CA MET A 32 -3.10 1.77 7.11
C MET A 32 -3.29 3.15 6.45
N SER A 33 -2.63 4.21 6.96
CA SER A 33 -2.64 5.55 6.35
C SER A 33 -1.92 5.60 4.99
N VAL A 34 -0.90 4.78 4.79
CA VAL A 34 -0.19 4.68 3.50
C VAL A 34 -1.11 4.03 2.47
N MET A 35 -1.86 3.01 2.86
CA MET A 35 -2.71 2.21 1.96
C MET A 35 -4.08 2.84 1.69
N ASN A 36 -4.64 3.57 2.65
CA ASN A 36 -5.96 4.17 2.55
C ASN A 36 -5.92 5.63 3.04
N PRO A 37 -6.04 6.63 2.16
CA PRO A 37 -6.01 8.04 2.56
C PRO A 37 -7.15 8.42 3.51
N ALA A 38 -8.28 7.71 3.49
CA ALA A 38 -9.39 7.95 4.42
C ALA A 38 -9.05 7.57 5.87
N TYR A 39 -7.98 6.80 6.09
CA TYR A 39 -7.52 6.48 7.44
C TYR A 39 -6.77 7.65 8.11
N ALA A 40 -6.28 8.63 7.35
CA ALA A 40 -5.63 9.81 7.91
C ALA A 40 -6.59 10.52 8.89
N GLY A 41 -6.10 10.89 10.07
CA GLY A 41 -6.91 11.51 11.12
C GLY A 41 -7.98 10.63 11.77
N SER A 42 -7.99 9.31 11.52
CA SER A 42 -8.90 8.37 12.19
C SER A 42 -8.58 8.18 13.68
N LYS A 43 -7.31 8.37 14.06
CA LYS A 43 -6.83 8.42 15.44
C LYS A 43 -7.00 9.83 16.00
N GLU A 44 -7.21 9.94 17.31
CA GLU A 44 -7.46 11.23 17.97
C GLU A 44 -6.21 12.12 18.10
N ASN A 45 -5.01 11.53 17.94
CA ASN A 45 -3.73 12.21 18.11
C ASN A 45 -2.86 12.09 16.85
N LEU A 46 -1.85 12.96 16.76
CA LEU A 46 -0.76 12.81 15.82
C LEU A 46 -0.16 11.41 15.95
N SER A 47 -0.11 10.70 14.83
CA SER A 47 0.40 9.34 14.74
C SER A 47 1.48 9.31 13.67
N MET A 48 2.68 8.92 14.07
CA MET A 48 3.83 8.76 13.18
C MET A 48 4.38 7.35 13.28
N GLY A 49 5.01 6.87 12.21
CA GLY A 49 5.65 5.58 12.19
C GLY A 49 6.81 5.55 11.21
N LEU A 50 7.83 4.77 11.57
CA LEU A 50 8.94 4.42 10.71
C LEU A 50 9.00 2.90 10.64
N LEU A 51 9.03 2.37 9.43
CA LEU A 51 9.15 0.94 9.16
C LEU A 51 10.29 0.73 8.18
N TYR A 52 11.18 -0.20 8.50
CA TYR A 52 12.21 -0.69 7.59
C TYR A 52 12.03 -2.19 7.41
N ARG A 53 12.08 -2.65 6.17
CA ARG A 53 11.88 -4.04 5.79
C ARG A 53 12.96 -4.44 4.81
N LYS A 54 13.69 -5.51 5.14
CA LYS A 54 14.60 -6.19 4.22
C LYS A 54 14.11 -7.62 4.04
N GLN A 55 13.81 -8.01 2.80
CA GLN A 55 13.46 -9.38 2.46
C GLN A 55 14.70 -10.19 2.12
N TRP A 56 14.61 -11.52 2.26
CA TRP A 56 15.65 -12.48 1.87
C TRP A 56 17.05 -12.05 2.31
N VAL A 57 17.23 -11.97 3.64
CA VAL A 57 18.51 -11.61 4.26
C VAL A 57 19.62 -12.50 3.65
N GLU A 58 20.78 -11.90 3.35
CA GLU A 58 21.96 -12.51 2.70
C GLU A 58 21.90 -12.64 1.17
N ILE A 59 20.79 -12.28 0.52
CA ILE A 59 20.77 -12.10 -0.94
C ILE A 59 21.17 -10.64 -1.25
N GLU A 60 22.16 -10.48 -2.13
CA GLU A 60 22.58 -9.18 -2.65
C GLU A 60 21.43 -8.54 -3.46
N ASP A 61 21.24 -7.23 -3.29
CA ASP A 61 20.14 -6.45 -3.87
C ASP A 61 18.71 -6.97 -3.62
N ALA A 62 18.54 -7.73 -2.54
CA ALA A 62 17.23 -8.19 -2.10
C ALA A 62 16.29 -7.01 -1.79
N PRO A 63 14.96 -7.17 -1.98
CA PRO A 63 13.99 -6.12 -1.76
C PRO A 63 14.11 -5.45 -0.39
N THR A 64 14.34 -4.13 -0.41
CA THR A 64 14.38 -3.29 0.78
C THR A 64 13.38 -2.15 0.66
N THR A 65 12.52 -2.03 1.67
CA THR A 65 11.50 -0.96 1.74
C THR A 65 11.68 -0.17 3.04
N ALA A 66 11.79 1.14 2.93
CA ALA A 66 11.69 2.09 4.04
C ALA A 66 10.38 2.87 3.91
N THR A 67 9.68 3.05 5.02
CA THR A 67 8.44 3.81 5.07
C THR A 67 8.45 4.73 6.26
N PHE A 68 8.22 6.01 6.01
CA PHE A 68 7.89 6.99 7.03
C PHE A 68 6.48 7.50 6.76
N PHE A 69 5.67 7.63 7.79
CA PHE A 69 4.37 8.28 7.68
C PHE A 69 4.04 9.06 8.93
N GLY A 70 3.23 10.09 8.75
CA GLY A 70 2.65 10.89 9.82
C GLY A 70 1.24 11.32 9.43
N HIS A 71 0.28 11.19 10.33
CA HIS A 71 -1.07 11.71 10.11
C HIS A 71 -1.69 12.22 11.41
N SER A 72 -2.56 13.20 11.29
CA SER A 72 -3.26 13.81 12.43
C SER A 72 -4.66 14.24 12.03
N PRO A 73 -5.64 14.18 12.95
CA PRO A 73 -6.84 14.97 12.80
C PRO A 73 -6.46 16.45 12.89
N VAL A 74 -7.04 17.28 12.03
CA VAL A 74 -6.82 18.72 11.99
C VAL A 74 -8.18 19.40 11.90
N GLY A 75 -8.49 20.31 12.83
CA GLY A 75 -9.79 20.97 12.86
C GLY A 75 -10.97 20.01 13.06
N LYS A 76 -12.13 20.35 12.49
CA LYS A 76 -13.36 19.58 12.66
C LYS A 76 -13.55 18.61 11.52
N ASN A 77 -13.46 17.31 11.82
CA ASN A 77 -13.70 16.21 10.90
C ASN A 77 -12.71 16.10 9.74
N VAL A 78 -11.60 16.83 9.76
CA VAL A 78 -10.57 16.75 8.72
C VAL A 78 -9.37 15.96 9.26
N GLY A 79 -8.77 15.12 8.41
CA GLY A 79 -7.50 14.47 8.66
C GLY A 79 -6.49 14.85 7.59
N LEU A 80 -5.24 15.06 7.99
CA LEU A 80 -4.13 15.25 7.07
C LEU A 80 -3.08 14.17 7.32
N GLY A 81 -2.43 13.73 6.25
CA GLY A 81 -1.36 12.75 6.29
C GLY A 81 -0.24 13.08 5.33
N LEU A 82 0.96 12.62 5.65
CA LEU A 82 2.13 12.60 4.79
C LEU A 82 2.77 11.23 4.87
N SER A 83 3.26 10.72 3.75
CA SER A 83 4.03 9.48 3.72
C SER A 83 5.15 9.55 2.69
N VAL A 84 6.30 9.01 3.08
CA VAL A 84 7.44 8.77 2.20
C VAL A 84 7.71 7.27 2.20
N VAL A 85 7.69 6.65 1.03
CA VAL A 85 7.99 5.23 0.84
C VAL A 85 9.12 5.11 -0.17
N SER A 86 10.23 4.53 0.24
CA SER A 86 11.37 4.23 -0.62
C SER A 86 11.47 2.72 -0.73
N ASP A 87 11.43 2.20 -1.95
CA ASP A 87 11.57 0.78 -2.25
C ASP A 87 12.73 0.58 -3.23
N LYS A 88 13.67 -0.30 -2.89
CA LYS A 88 14.78 -0.70 -3.77
C LYS A 88 14.73 -2.21 -3.98
N ILE A 89 14.70 -2.64 -5.24
CA ILE A 89 14.71 -4.04 -5.67
C ILE A 89 15.71 -4.15 -6.83
N GLY A 90 16.87 -4.78 -6.60
CA GLY A 90 17.89 -4.80 -7.65
C GLY A 90 18.29 -3.37 -8.06
N PRO A 91 18.39 -3.10 -9.37
CA PRO A 91 18.73 -1.79 -9.93
C PRO A 91 17.52 -0.82 -9.97
N VAL A 92 16.35 -1.23 -9.47
CA VAL A 92 15.13 -0.42 -9.51
C VAL A 92 14.94 0.25 -8.15
N GLU A 93 14.85 1.58 -8.15
CA GLU A 93 14.53 2.38 -6.98
C GLU A 93 13.27 3.22 -7.23
N GLU A 94 12.30 3.11 -6.32
CA GLU A 94 11.06 3.87 -6.36
C GLU A 94 10.87 4.66 -5.05
N ASN A 95 10.84 5.98 -5.18
CA ASN A 95 10.62 6.92 -4.08
C ASN A 95 9.27 7.63 -4.24
N ASN A 96 8.35 7.29 -3.36
CA ASN A 96 7.01 7.83 -3.31
C ASN A 96 6.89 8.88 -2.20
N VAL A 97 6.40 10.08 -2.53
CA VAL A 97 6.10 11.14 -1.57
C VAL A 97 4.65 11.55 -1.74
N TYR A 98 3.82 11.28 -0.74
CA TYR A 98 2.38 11.49 -0.77
C TYR A 98 1.87 12.36 0.35
N ALA A 99 0.83 13.13 0.05
CA ALA A 99 -0.02 13.83 0.99
C ALA A 99 -1.44 13.29 0.93
N ASP A 100 -2.05 13.16 2.09
CA ASP A 100 -3.41 12.66 2.27
C ASP A 100 -4.30 13.73 2.89
N PHE A 101 -5.52 13.82 2.38
CA PHE A 101 -6.60 14.58 2.98
C PHE A 101 -7.78 13.64 3.21
N SER A 102 -8.38 13.69 4.38
CA SER A 102 -9.60 12.95 4.70
C SER A 102 -10.66 13.85 5.32
N TYR A 103 -11.92 13.49 5.10
CA TYR A 103 -13.07 14.11 5.72
C TYR A 103 -14.00 13.06 6.34
N THR A 104 -14.23 13.17 7.65
CA THR A 104 -15.01 12.22 8.45
C THR A 104 -16.44 12.68 8.66
N LEU A 105 -17.38 11.97 8.04
CA LEU A 105 -18.81 12.09 8.29
C LEU A 105 -19.17 11.34 9.58
N LYS A 106 -19.73 12.06 10.55
CA LYS A 106 -20.31 11.45 11.76
C LYS A 106 -21.74 11.03 11.44
N LEU A 107 -21.99 9.73 11.35
CA LEU A 107 -23.28 9.17 10.95
C LEU A 107 -24.25 9.02 12.15
N GLY A 108 -23.78 9.31 13.36
CA GLY A 108 -24.53 9.18 14.61
C GLY A 108 -23.94 8.11 15.52
N GLY A 109 -24.05 8.31 16.84
CA GLY A 109 -23.41 7.44 17.83
C GLY A 109 -21.90 7.33 17.62
N GLU A 110 -21.40 6.10 17.59
CA GLU A 110 -19.98 5.78 17.37
C GLU A 110 -19.62 5.63 15.88
N HIS A 111 -20.58 5.75 14.97
CA HIS A 111 -20.39 5.45 13.55
C HIS A 111 -19.79 6.63 12.78
N LYS A 112 -18.63 6.38 12.17
CA LYS A 112 -17.88 7.36 11.38
C LYS A 112 -17.58 6.79 10.00
N LEU A 113 -17.77 7.62 8.97
CA LEU A 113 -17.36 7.32 7.59
C LEU A 113 -16.39 8.40 7.13
N ALA A 114 -15.13 8.05 6.96
CA ALA A 114 -14.14 8.92 6.36
C ALA A 114 -14.04 8.66 4.87
N LEU A 115 -13.94 9.74 4.09
CA LEU A 115 -13.57 9.72 2.68
C LEU A 115 -12.23 10.41 2.55
N GLY A 116 -11.34 9.88 1.72
CA GLY A 116 -9.98 10.41 1.60
C GLY A 116 -9.49 10.43 0.18
N ILE A 117 -8.60 11.38 -0.07
CA ILE A 117 -7.85 11.55 -1.30
C ILE A 117 -6.36 11.55 -0.97
N LYS A 118 -5.56 10.96 -1.86
CA LYS A 118 -4.10 10.90 -1.82
C LYS A 118 -3.57 11.60 -3.05
N SER A 119 -2.50 12.36 -2.92
CA SER A 119 -1.83 12.97 -4.06
C SER A 119 -0.33 13.08 -3.80
N GLY A 120 0.49 12.92 -4.84
CA GLY A 120 1.92 13.15 -4.70
C GLY A 120 2.71 12.71 -5.92
N LEU A 121 3.98 12.43 -5.69
CA LEU A 121 4.97 12.15 -6.72
C LEU A 121 5.63 10.79 -6.47
N THR A 122 5.81 10.04 -7.54
CA THR A 122 6.63 8.83 -7.61
C THR A 122 7.84 9.14 -8.45
N LEU A 123 9.02 9.05 -7.85
CA LEU A 123 10.30 9.15 -8.54
C LEU A 123 10.78 7.72 -8.78
N HIS A 124 11.00 7.37 -10.04
CA HIS A 124 11.37 6.03 -10.45
C HIS A 124 12.70 6.07 -11.18
N ASN A 125 13.68 5.37 -10.63
CA ASN A 125 15.03 5.25 -11.17
C ASN A 125 15.33 3.79 -11.47
N VAL A 126 15.94 3.53 -12.63
CA VAL A 126 16.36 2.21 -13.08
C VAL A 126 17.81 2.30 -13.55
N ASP A 127 18.72 1.78 -12.75
CA ASP A 127 20.17 1.89 -12.91
C ASP A 127 20.74 0.68 -13.69
N LEU A 128 20.20 0.44 -14.90
CA LEU A 128 20.58 -0.71 -15.73
C LEU A 128 22.02 -0.63 -16.24
N LEU A 129 22.49 0.56 -16.62
CA LEU A 129 23.83 0.73 -17.16
C LEU A 129 24.87 0.65 -16.04
N SER A 130 24.58 1.25 -14.89
CA SER A 130 25.54 1.36 -13.80
C SER A 130 25.64 0.10 -12.94
N GLU A 131 24.53 -0.63 -12.71
CA GLU A 131 24.53 -1.84 -11.87
C GLU A 131 24.52 -3.16 -12.69
N VAL A 132 23.86 -3.22 -13.85
CA VAL A 132 23.64 -4.49 -14.59
C VAL A 132 24.59 -4.69 -15.77
N TYR A 133 24.98 -3.62 -16.48
CA TYR A 133 25.73 -3.71 -17.75
C TYR A 133 26.98 -4.59 -17.69
N ASN A 134 27.76 -4.51 -16.60
CA ASN A 134 29.01 -5.29 -16.44
C ASN A 134 28.78 -6.79 -16.23
N THR A 135 27.53 -7.23 -16.07
CA THR A 135 27.14 -8.64 -15.86
C THR A 135 26.47 -9.26 -17.09
N LEU A 136 26.29 -8.50 -18.18
CA LEU A 136 25.57 -8.95 -19.36
C LEU A 136 26.40 -9.94 -20.21
N PRO A 137 25.79 -11.05 -20.69
CA PRO A 137 26.41 -11.94 -21.66
C PRO A 137 26.66 -11.29 -23.03
N ASP A 138 25.81 -10.33 -23.42
CA ASP A 138 25.94 -9.53 -24.65
C ASP A 138 25.94 -8.03 -24.31
N PRO A 139 27.09 -7.34 -24.39
CA PRO A 139 27.21 -5.91 -24.12
C PRO A 139 26.48 -5.00 -25.14
N GLN A 140 25.95 -5.55 -26.25
CA GLN A 140 25.26 -4.78 -27.30
C GLN A 140 23.73 -4.78 -27.15
N ASP A 141 23.17 -5.35 -26.07
CA ASP A 141 21.74 -5.27 -25.79
C ASP A 141 21.35 -3.85 -25.35
N GLY A 142 20.84 -3.07 -26.31
CA GLY A 142 20.59 -1.64 -26.17
C GLY A 142 19.62 -1.23 -25.06
N VAL A 143 18.81 -2.16 -24.52
CA VAL A 143 17.91 -1.90 -23.39
C VAL A 143 18.69 -1.61 -22.09
N PHE A 144 19.92 -2.12 -21.97
CA PHE A 144 20.79 -1.91 -20.81
C PHE A 144 21.84 -0.81 -21.01
N GLY A 145 21.80 -0.11 -22.15
CA GLY A 145 22.77 0.93 -22.50
C GLY A 145 22.51 2.30 -21.86
N GLN A 146 21.45 2.45 -21.07
CA GLN A 146 21.07 3.72 -20.43
C GLN A 146 20.40 3.50 -19.08
N ASP A 147 20.66 4.40 -18.14
CA ASP A 147 19.88 4.53 -16.92
C ASP A 147 18.59 5.31 -17.23
N VAL A 148 17.49 4.96 -16.57
CA VAL A 148 16.19 5.60 -16.76
C VAL A 148 15.76 6.28 -15.47
N SER A 149 15.47 7.58 -15.53
CA SER A 149 14.91 8.34 -14.42
C SER A 149 13.65 9.06 -14.87
N ASN A 150 12.53 8.72 -14.24
CA ASN A 150 11.22 9.30 -14.53
C ASN A 150 10.55 9.79 -13.25
N SER A 151 9.66 10.76 -13.40
CA SER A 151 8.84 11.28 -12.30
C SER A 151 7.39 11.30 -12.72
N TYR A 152 6.54 10.70 -11.91
CA TYR A 152 5.12 10.59 -12.18
C TYR A 152 4.33 11.23 -11.06
N PHE A 153 3.28 11.96 -11.43
CA PHE A 153 2.28 12.37 -10.47
C PHE A 153 1.30 11.21 -10.24
N ASN A 154 0.92 10.97 -8.99
CA ASN A 154 -0.10 9.98 -8.63
C ASN A 154 -1.23 10.62 -7.81
N PHE A 155 -2.40 10.01 -7.92
CA PHE A 155 -3.57 10.34 -7.15
C PHE A 155 -4.26 9.04 -6.70
N GLY A 156 -4.83 9.06 -5.51
CA GLY A 156 -5.54 7.94 -4.92
C GLY A 156 -6.78 8.36 -4.16
N THR A 157 -7.63 7.39 -3.87
CA THR A 157 -8.85 7.60 -3.10
C THR A 157 -9.10 6.47 -2.12
N GLY A 158 -9.90 6.74 -1.11
CA GLY A 158 -10.36 5.71 -0.19
C GLY A 158 -11.60 6.11 0.58
N ALA A 159 -12.26 5.10 1.11
CA ALA A 159 -13.31 5.24 2.11
C ALA A 159 -12.94 4.35 3.30
N PHE A 160 -13.26 4.82 4.51
CA PHE A 160 -12.98 4.13 5.75
C PHE A 160 -14.15 4.30 6.70
N TYR A 161 -14.93 3.24 6.88
CA TYR A 161 -16.01 3.18 7.85
C TYR A 161 -15.49 2.57 9.14
N TYR A 162 -15.71 3.23 10.28
CA TYR A 162 -15.19 2.76 11.56
C TYR A 162 -16.04 3.16 12.75
N THR A 163 -15.93 2.35 13.79
CA THR A 163 -16.50 2.50 15.13
C THR A 163 -15.41 2.19 16.16
N ASP A 164 -15.76 2.17 17.44
CA ASP A 164 -14.84 1.80 18.51
C ASP A 164 -14.53 0.28 18.52
N LYS A 165 -15.31 -0.54 17.80
CA LYS A 165 -15.17 -2.01 17.76
C LYS A 165 -14.77 -2.57 16.41
N TYR A 166 -15.21 -1.99 15.30
CA TYR A 166 -14.98 -2.56 13.98
C TYR A 166 -14.78 -1.51 12.92
N TYR A 167 -14.12 -1.92 11.84
CA TYR A 167 -13.86 -1.07 10.71
C TYR A 167 -13.91 -1.84 9.40
N LEU A 168 -14.20 -1.12 8.32
CA LEU A 168 -14.14 -1.57 6.94
C LEU A 168 -13.52 -0.44 6.11
N GLY A 169 -12.61 -0.79 5.22
CA GLY A 169 -11.94 0.16 4.35
C GLY A 169 -11.91 -0.32 2.91
N VAL A 170 -12.06 0.61 1.98
CA VAL A 170 -11.75 0.40 0.56
C VAL A 170 -10.82 1.51 0.09
N SER A 171 -9.83 1.20 -0.72
CA SER A 171 -8.96 2.23 -1.29
C SER A 171 -8.30 1.81 -2.60
N VAL A 172 -7.94 2.82 -3.37
CA VAL A 172 -7.05 2.72 -4.53
C VAL A 172 -6.00 3.82 -4.33
N PRO A 173 -4.86 3.52 -3.69
CA PRO A 173 -3.87 4.54 -3.32
C PRO A 173 -3.16 5.13 -4.54
N ASN A 174 -2.97 4.34 -5.60
CA ASN A 174 -2.34 4.76 -6.85
C ASN A 174 -3.29 4.47 -8.03
N MET A 175 -3.90 5.51 -8.61
CA MET A 175 -4.82 5.40 -9.74
C MET A 175 -4.17 5.67 -11.09
N LEU A 176 -3.05 6.41 -11.11
CA LEU A 176 -2.36 6.72 -12.35
C LEU A 176 -1.39 5.59 -12.71
N LYS A 177 -1.50 5.09 -13.94
CA LYS A 177 -0.62 4.05 -14.49
C LYS A 177 0.57 4.73 -15.15
N ALA A 178 1.77 4.54 -14.62
CA ALA A 178 3.00 4.92 -15.28
C ALA A 178 3.54 3.75 -16.14
N LYS A 179 4.07 4.08 -17.32
CA LYS A 179 4.87 3.15 -18.13
C LYS A 179 6.32 3.36 -17.74
N HIS A 180 6.97 2.31 -17.23
CA HIS A 180 8.28 2.46 -16.60
C HIS A 180 9.42 2.56 -17.61
N LEU A 181 9.29 1.96 -18.80
CA LEU A 181 10.31 1.96 -19.85
C LEU A 181 9.66 2.09 -21.22
N ASP A 182 10.12 3.04 -22.05
CA ASP A 182 9.79 3.13 -23.48
C ASP A 182 11.09 3.04 -24.28
N PHE A 183 11.29 1.93 -24.97
CA PHE A 183 12.42 1.74 -25.88
C PHE A 183 11.87 1.33 -27.25
N ASP A 184 12.17 2.13 -28.27
CA ASP A 184 11.76 1.89 -29.67
C ASP A 184 10.23 1.68 -29.85
N GLY A 185 9.41 2.43 -29.11
CA GLY A 185 7.94 2.36 -29.16
C GLY A 185 7.33 1.15 -28.46
N ARG A 186 8.13 0.35 -27.75
CA ARG A 186 7.67 -0.78 -26.92
C ARG A 186 7.73 -0.39 -25.45
N SER A 187 6.57 -0.40 -24.79
CA SER A 187 6.44 -0.10 -23.38
C SER A 187 6.66 -1.36 -22.52
N TYR A 188 7.63 -1.34 -21.61
CA TYR A 188 7.88 -2.39 -20.62
C TYR A 188 7.61 -1.88 -19.20
N GLY A 189 7.04 -2.75 -18.34
CA GLY A 189 6.67 -2.41 -16.96
C GLY A 189 5.44 -1.51 -16.86
N ASN A 190 4.26 -2.09 -16.68
CA ASN A 190 3.01 -1.33 -16.50
C ASN A 190 2.67 -1.27 -15.01
N GLU A 191 2.58 -0.06 -14.43
CA GLU A 191 2.01 0.09 -13.10
C GLU A 191 0.50 -0.20 -13.15
N SER A 192 0.04 -1.18 -12.37
CA SER A 192 -1.39 -1.46 -12.24
C SER A 192 -1.94 -0.85 -10.97
N SER A 193 -3.07 -0.14 -11.09
CA SER A 193 -3.82 0.31 -9.93
C SER A 193 -4.31 -0.90 -9.13
N HIS A 194 -3.99 -0.93 -7.85
CA HIS A 194 -4.43 -1.98 -6.94
C HIS A 194 -5.57 -1.49 -6.05
N TYR A 195 -6.61 -2.30 -5.97
CA TYR A 195 -7.75 -2.10 -5.11
C TYR A 195 -7.51 -2.84 -3.80
N PHE A 196 -7.68 -2.14 -2.68
CA PHE A 196 -7.55 -2.69 -1.34
C PHE A 196 -8.91 -2.71 -0.66
N PHE A 197 -9.23 -3.85 -0.07
CA PHE A 197 -10.37 -4.01 0.83
C PHE A 197 -9.85 -4.50 2.18
N THR A 198 -10.18 -3.80 3.25
CA THR A 198 -9.73 -4.10 4.61
C THR A 198 -10.89 -4.18 5.56
N GLY A 199 -10.73 -4.99 6.61
CA GLY A 199 -11.71 -5.06 7.67
C GLY A 199 -11.15 -5.66 8.94
N GLY A 200 -11.78 -5.36 10.07
CA GLY A 200 -11.44 -5.98 11.34
C GLY A 200 -12.44 -5.67 12.43
N TYR A 201 -12.39 -6.47 13.49
CA TYR A 201 -13.29 -6.38 14.64
C TYR A 201 -12.48 -6.59 15.92
N VAL A 202 -12.83 -5.90 17.02
CA VAL A 202 -12.20 -6.03 18.34
C VAL A 202 -13.17 -6.73 19.28
N PHE A 203 -12.87 -7.98 19.61
CA PHE A 203 -13.57 -8.75 20.64
C PHE A 203 -12.93 -8.49 22.01
N ASP A 204 -13.73 -8.10 23.01
CA ASP A 204 -13.26 -8.09 24.40
C ASP A 204 -13.45 -9.51 24.96
N ILE A 205 -12.37 -10.26 25.13
CA ILE A 205 -12.45 -11.61 25.73
C ILE A 205 -12.67 -11.46 27.24
N ASN A 206 -11.97 -10.52 27.86
CA ASN A 206 -12.13 -10.12 29.26
C ASN A 206 -11.62 -8.68 29.45
N GLN A 207 -11.53 -8.21 30.69
CA GLN A 207 -11.10 -6.83 31.01
C GLN A 207 -9.65 -6.51 30.61
N SER A 208 -8.79 -7.52 30.44
CA SER A 208 -7.35 -7.34 30.16
C SER A 208 -6.92 -7.80 28.77
N VAL A 209 -7.75 -8.60 28.09
CA VAL A 209 -7.40 -9.24 26.82
C VAL A 209 -8.43 -8.91 25.76
N LYS A 210 -7.94 -8.31 24.67
CA LYS A 210 -8.71 -8.03 23.45
C LYS A 210 -8.17 -8.89 22.31
N PHE A 211 -9.07 -9.50 21.55
CA PHE A 211 -8.74 -10.23 20.34
C PHE A 211 -9.23 -9.45 19.12
N LYS A 212 -8.31 -9.15 18.20
CA LYS A 212 -8.59 -8.35 17.01
C LYS A 212 -8.27 -9.12 15.73
N PRO A 213 -9.20 -9.92 15.18
CA PRO A 213 -9.05 -10.44 13.83
C PRO A 213 -9.25 -9.33 12.81
N PHE A 214 -8.53 -9.43 11.70
CA PHE A 214 -8.59 -8.51 10.57
C PHE A 214 -8.21 -9.25 9.29
N PHE A 215 -8.56 -8.66 8.15
CA PHE A 215 -8.19 -9.14 6.82
C PHE A 215 -7.87 -7.96 5.90
N MET A 216 -7.12 -8.25 4.84
CA MET A 216 -6.96 -7.37 3.69
C MET A 216 -7.00 -8.22 2.43
N VAL A 217 -7.71 -7.74 1.42
CA VAL A 217 -7.73 -8.29 0.07
C VAL A 217 -7.18 -7.23 -0.86
N LYS A 218 -6.26 -7.63 -1.73
CA LYS A 218 -5.66 -6.81 -2.80
C LYS A 218 -6.05 -7.45 -4.14
N SER A 219 -6.41 -6.64 -5.13
CA SER A 219 -6.61 -7.06 -6.52
C SER A 219 -5.33 -7.17 -7.31
#